data_AF-A0A935P2G9-F1
#
_entry.id   AF-A0A935P2G9-F1
#
_cell.length_a   1.000
_cell.length_b   1.000
_cell.length_c   1.000
_cell.angle_alpha   90.00
_cell.angle_beta   90.00
_cell.angle_gamma   90.00
#
_symmetry.space_group_name_H-M   'P 1'
#
loop_
_entity.id
_entity.type
_entity.pdbx_description
1 polymer ?
#
loop_
_entity_poly.entity_id
_entity_poly.type
_entity_poly.pdbx_seq_one_letter_code
_entity_poly.pdbx_strand_id
1 'polypeptide(L)'
;MPKPSRPSRGPRDLFCNRLYTARVEHTLVGSPVLLLLSHSAEPPRRRQQAAFIYELAADMERRSEELGASWSISPRPAEASIALELGPHDSREFADEFISTILAAHSLE
;
A
#
# COMPACT_ATOMS: atom_id res chain seq x y z
N MET A 1 -21.03 14.21 37.64
CA MET A 1 -21.08 13.33 36.46
C MET A 1 -19.69 13.30 35.82
N PRO A 2 -18.98 12.16 35.77
CA PRO A 2 -17.69 12.10 35.09
C PRO A 2 -17.88 12.14 33.57
N LYS A 3 -17.05 12.94 32.87
CA LYS A 3 -17.02 13.00 31.41
C LYS A 3 -16.65 11.62 30.83
N PRO A 4 -17.24 11.19 29.70
CA PRO A 4 -16.77 9.99 29.02
C PRO A 4 -15.35 10.24 28.52
N SER A 5 -14.42 9.44 29.03
CA SER A 5 -13.06 9.31 28.53
C SER A 5 -13.14 8.92 27.04
N ARG A 6 -12.51 9.72 26.17
CA ARG A 6 -12.30 9.34 24.77
C ARG A 6 -11.59 7.98 24.76
N PRO A 7 -12.01 7.02 23.92
CA PRO A 7 -11.22 5.82 23.73
C PRO A 7 -9.84 6.24 23.23
N SER A 8 -8.80 5.84 23.95
CA SER A 8 -7.42 5.92 23.49
C SER A 8 -7.36 5.21 22.14
N ARG A 9 -7.03 5.94 21.07
CA ARG A 9 -6.60 5.30 19.82
C ARG A 9 -5.34 4.50 20.18
N GLY A 10 -5.52 3.19 20.36
CA GLY A 10 -4.40 2.25 20.36
C GLY A 10 -3.63 2.35 19.03
N PRO A 11 -2.54 1.59 18.85
CA PRO A 11 -1.87 1.52 17.55
C PRO A 11 -2.96 1.23 16.53
N ARG A 12 -3.14 2.15 15.57
CA ARG A 12 -4.25 2.13 14.60
C ARG A 12 -4.43 0.70 14.17
N ASP A 13 -5.60 0.11 14.43
CA ASP A 13 -5.95 -1.22 13.94
C ASP A 13 -5.51 -1.26 12.48
N LEU A 14 -4.41 -1.97 12.22
CA LEU A 14 -3.91 -2.16 10.87
C LEU A 14 -5.10 -2.73 10.12
N PHE A 15 -5.55 -2.04 9.08
CA PHE A 15 -6.65 -2.48 8.25
C PHE A 15 -6.32 -3.91 7.80
N CYS A 16 -6.93 -4.92 8.44
CA CYS A 16 -6.67 -6.32 8.11
C CYS A 16 -7.31 -6.57 6.75
N ASN A 17 -6.52 -6.40 5.69
CA ASN A 17 -6.92 -6.80 4.37
C ASN A 17 -7.20 -8.31 4.36
N ARG A 18 -8.42 -8.66 3.96
CA ARG A 18 -8.89 -10.04 3.73
C ARG A 18 -9.47 -10.22 2.33
N LEU A 19 -9.41 -9.17 1.51
CA LEU A 19 -10.18 -9.05 0.29
C LEU A 19 -9.32 -8.99 -0.96
N TYR A 20 -8.05 -8.63 -0.79
CA TYR A 20 -7.11 -8.44 -1.88
C TYR A 20 -5.83 -9.24 -1.67
N THR A 21 -5.28 -9.77 -2.76
CA THR A 21 -3.85 -10.07 -2.89
C THR A 21 -3.19 -8.97 -3.71
N ALA A 22 -1.85 -8.92 -3.70
CA ALA A 22 -1.09 -8.11 -4.61
C ALA A 22 -0.21 -8.96 -5.53
N ARG A 23 -0.08 -8.53 -6.78
CA ARG A 23 0.96 -8.98 -7.70
C ARG A 23 1.91 -7.82 -7.93
N VAL A 24 3.21 -8.09 -7.82
CA VAL A 24 4.25 -7.11 -8.15
C VAL A 24 4.60 -7.27 -9.62
N GLU A 25 4.47 -6.19 -10.37
CA GLU A 25 5.00 -6.05 -11.71
C GLU A 25 6.08 -4.96 -11.73
N HIS A 26 6.80 -4.83 -12.83
CA HIS A 26 7.79 -3.78 -13.02
C HIS A 26 7.56 -3.07 -14.35
N THR A 27 7.76 -1.76 -14.36
CA THR A 27 7.79 -0.96 -15.59
C THR A 27 9.00 -1.33 -16.44
N LEU A 28 9.05 -0.86 -17.70
CA LEU A 28 10.20 -1.05 -18.59
C LEU A 28 11.53 -0.53 -18.00
N VAL A 29 11.45 0.48 -17.14
CA VAL A 29 12.61 1.08 -16.45
C VAL A 29 12.87 0.46 -15.08
N GLY A 30 12.15 -0.61 -14.73
CA GLY A 30 12.40 -1.43 -13.54
C GLY A 30 11.72 -0.97 -12.26
N SER A 31 10.91 0.09 -12.29
CA SER A 31 10.20 0.56 -11.09
C SER A 31 8.97 -0.31 -10.80
N PRO A 32 8.71 -0.69 -9.53
CA PRO A 32 7.66 -1.65 -9.22
C PRO A 32 6.25 -1.05 -9.29
N VAL A 33 5.29 -1.91 -9.62
CA VAL A 33 3.86 -1.61 -9.67
C VAL A 33 3.13 -2.70 -8.89
N LEU A 34 2.42 -2.32 -7.83
CA LEU A 34 1.54 -3.20 -7.07
C LEU A 34 0.17 -3.26 -7.74
N LEU A 35 -0.18 -4.42 -8.28
CA LEU A 35 -1.53 -4.71 -8.77
C LEU A 35 -2.33 -5.40 -7.68
N LEU A 36 -3.48 -4.85 -7.30
CA LEU A 36 -4.38 -5.44 -6.31
C LEU A 36 -5.45 -6.28 -6.98
N LEU A 37 -5.50 -7.56 -6.62
CA LEU A 37 -6.43 -8.55 -7.14
C LEU A 37 -7.42 -8.91 -6.04
N SER A 38 -8.73 -8.92 -6.34
CA SER A 38 -9.71 -9.35 -5.33
C SER A 38 -9.85 -10.86 -5.28
N HIS A 39 -9.99 -11.41 -4.08
CA HIS A 39 -10.33 -12.83 -3.87
C HIS A 39 -11.78 -13.17 -4.23
N SER A 40 -12.66 -12.17 -4.28
CA SER A 40 -14.09 -12.38 -4.47
C SER A 40 -14.41 -12.64 -5.94
N ALA A 41 -15.29 -13.62 -6.19
CA ALA A 41 -15.88 -13.85 -7.52
C ALA A 41 -16.79 -12.68 -7.95
N GLU A 42 -17.33 -11.94 -6.99
CA GLU A 42 -18.03 -10.67 -7.25
C GLU A 42 -17.03 -9.52 -7.29
N PRO A 43 -17.16 -8.57 -8.24
CA PRO A 43 -16.25 -7.44 -8.34
C PRO A 43 -16.32 -6.60 -7.06
N PRO A 44 -15.17 -6.26 -6.45
CA PRO A 44 -15.15 -5.42 -5.26
C PRO A 44 -15.85 -4.09 -5.55
N ARG A 45 -16.57 -3.57 -4.56
CA ARG A 45 -17.20 -2.26 -4.68
C ARG A 45 -16.09 -1.24 -4.96
N ARG A 46 -16.14 -0.58 -6.12
CA ARG A 46 -15.07 0.36 -6.59
C ARG A 46 -14.63 1.37 -5.52
N ARG A 47 -15.56 1.85 -4.68
CA ARG A 47 -15.27 2.76 -3.57
C ARG A 47 -14.39 2.14 -2.48
N GLN A 48 -14.62 0.87 -2.15
CA GLN A 48 -13.84 0.15 -1.14
C GLN A 48 -12.43 -0.15 -1.64
N GLN A 49 -12.30 -0.55 -2.92
CA GLN A 49 -10.99 -0.75 -3.53
C GLN A 49 -10.19 0.55 -3.60
N ALA A 50 -10.84 1.65 -4.01
CA ALA A 50 -10.19 2.96 -4.05
C ALA A 50 -9.72 3.41 -2.65
N ALA A 51 -10.59 3.27 -1.62
CA ALA A 51 -10.22 3.60 -0.24
C ALA A 51 -9.00 2.79 0.22
N PHE A 52 -9.01 1.48 -0.05
CA PHE A 52 -7.88 0.61 0.30
C PHE A 52 -6.59 1.02 -0.41
N ILE A 53 -6.65 1.34 -1.70
CA ILE A 53 -5.50 1.81 -2.48
C ILE A 53 -4.91 3.09 -1.91
N TYR A 54 -5.75 4.07 -1.54
CA TYR A 54 -5.26 5.32 -0.96
C TYR A 54 -4.69 5.13 0.45
N GLU A 55 -5.30 4.27 1.27
CA GLU A 55 -4.76 3.96 2.60
C GLU A 55 -3.41 3.24 2.52
N LEU A 56 -3.28 2.27 1.61
CA LEU A 56 -2.03 1.56 1.37
C LEU A 56 -0.95 2.50 0.83
N ALA A 57 -1.28 3.36 -0.13
CA ALA A 57 -0.36 4.36 -0.65
C ALA A 57 0.14 5.33 0.44
N ALA A 58 -0.76 5.81 1.31
CA ALA A 58 -0.38 6.68 2.42
C ALA A 58 0.54 5.98 3.45
N ASP A 59 0.35 4.68 3.69
CA ASP A 59 1.27 3.90 4.54
C ASP A 59 2.62 3.70 3.85
N MET A 60 2.63 3.42 2.54
CA MET A 60 3.86 3.33 1.75
C MET A 60 4.63 4.66 1.79
N GLU A 61 3.96 5.80 1.62
CA GLU A 61 4.57 7.14 1.65
C GLU A 61 5.27 7.38 2.99
N ARG A 62 4.53 7.17 4.09
CA ARG A 62 5.07 7.30 5.45
C ARG A 62 6.30 6.41 5.66
N ARG A 63 6.25 5.15 5.25
CA ARG A 63 7.39 4.23 5.43
C ARG A 63 8.56 4.58 4.52
N SER A 64 8.32 5.05 3.30
CA SER A 64 9.40 5.50 2.41
C SER A 64 10.09 6.75 2.94
N GLU A 65 9.35 7.68 3.55
CA GLU A 65 9.91 8.86 4.23
C GLU A 65 10.77 8.46 5.43
N GLU A 66 10.32 7.50 6.24
CA GLU A 66 11.09 6.95 7.37
C GLU A 66 12.41 6.30 6.95
N LEU A 67 12.46 5.76 5.73
CA LEU A 67 13.66 5.19 5.11
C LEU A 67 14.56 6.25 4.45
N GLY A 68 14.09 7.49 4.32
CA GLY A 68 14.79 8.54 3.56
C GLY A 68 14.83 8.28 2.06
N ALA A 69 13.95 7.43 1.54
CA ALA A 69 13.89 7.08 0.13
C ALA A 69 13.33 8.25 -0.70
N SER A 70 13.84 8.42 -1.92
CA SER A 70 13.39 9.49 -2.83
C SER A 70 12.35 9.01 -3.84
N TRP A 71 11.35 8.28 -3.35
CA TRP A 71 10.34 7.64 -4.19
C TRP A 71 9.08 8.48 -4.36
N SER A 72 8.45 8.34 -5.53
CA SER A 72 7.09 8.85 -5.78
C SER A 72 6.11 7.68 -5.76
N ILE A 73 5.10 7.77 -4.91
CA ILE A 73 4.06 6.74 -4.76
C ILE A 73 2.78 7.28 -5.40
N SER A 74 2.31 6.57 -6.42
CA SER A 74 1.18 6.99 -7.25
C SER A 74 0.03 5.98 -7.14
N PRO A 75 -0.99 6.24 -6.30
CA PRO A 75 -2.20 5.42 -6.27
C PRO A 75 -3.03 5.58 -7.55
N ARG A 76 -3.43 4.45 -8.15
CA ARG A 76 -4.22 4.39 -9.39
C ARG A 76 -5.46 3.52 -9.18
N PRO A 77 -6.50 4.04 -8.49
CA PRO A 77 -7.67 3.24 -8.11
C PRO A 77 -8.50 2.74 -9.29
N ALA A 78 -8.46 3.42 -10.44
CA ALA A 78 -9.13 2.96 -11.67
C ALA A 78 -8.46 1.71 -12.28
N GLU A 79 -7.16 1.54 -12.04
CA GLU A 79 -6.33 0.43 -12.52
C GLU A 79 -6.13 -0.65 -11.44
N ALA A 80 -6.75 -0.47 -10.27
CA ALA A 80 -6.54 -1.30 -9.09
C ALA A 80 -5.06 -1.42 -8.69
N SER A 81 -4.28 -0.34 -8.81
CA SER A 81 -2.82 -0.42 -8.66
C SER A 81 -2.21 0.75 -7.89
N ILE A 82 -0.95 0.57 -7.48
CA ILE A 82 -0.07 1.59 -6.93
C ILE A 82 1.26 1.49 -7.68
N ALA A 83 1.69 2.58 -8.31
CA ALA A 83 3.00 2.66 -8.95
C ALA A 83 4.02 3.30 -8.01
N LEU A 84 5.21 2.74 -7.95
CA LEU A 84 6.36 3.31 -7.26
C LEU A 84 7.37 3.77 -8.31
N GLU A 85 7.71 5.04 -8.32
CA GLU A 85 8.78 5.58 -9.16
C GLU A 85 10.01 5.85 -8.29
N LEU A 86 11.15 5.29 -8.67
CA LEU A 86 12.39 5.37 -7.90
C LEU A 86 13.15 6.64 -8.23
N GLY A 87 13.75 7.25 -7.22
CA GLY A 87 14.68 8.35 -7.44
C GLY A 87 16.00 7.89 -8.03
N PRO A 88 16.84 8.83 -8.52
CA PRO A 88 18.04 8.53 -9.31
C PRO A 88 19.14 7.78 -8.54
N HIS A 89 19.03 7.69 -7.21
CA HIS A 89 20.01 7.04 -6.33
C HIS A 89 19.48 5.78 -5.65
N ASP A 90 18.21 5.45 -5.84
CA ASP A 90 17.58 4.30 -5.20
C ASP A 90 17.70 3.06 -6.11
N SER A 91 18.12 1.93 -5.55
CA SER A 91 18.23 0.68 -6.30
C SER A 91 16.90 -0.06 -6.38
N ARG A 92 16.76 -0.90 -7.41
CA ARG A 92 15.58 -1.75 -7.57
C ARG A 92 15.46 -2.76 -6.43
N GLU A 93 16.57 -3.33 -5.99
CA GLU A 93 16.61 -4.32 -4.92
C GLU A 93 16.08 -3.72 -3.61
N PHE A 94 16.41 -2.46 -3.34
CA PHE A 94 15.90 -1.74 -2.17
C PHE A 94 14.39 -1.50 -2.25
N ALA A 95 13.89 -1.18 -3.44
CA ALA A 95 12.46 -1.06 -3.68
C ALA A 95 11.72 -2.40 -3.55
N ASP A 96 12.29 -3.48 -4.07
CA ASP A 96 11.71 -4.82 -3.99
C ASP A 96 11.66 -5.32 -2.52
N GLU A 97 12.72 -5.06 -1.73
CA GLU A 97 12.72 -5.34 -0.29
C GLU A 97 11.62 -4.55 0.43
N PHE A 98 11.52 -3.24 0.17
CA PHE A 98 10.46 -2.41 0.73
C PHE A 98 9.07 -2.96 0.39
N ILE A 99 8.82 -3.30 -0.88
CA ILE A 99 7.56 -3.89 -1.31
C ILE A 99 7.28 -5.18 -0.54
N SER A 100 8.26 -6.06 -0.36
CA SER A 100 8.10 -7.28 0.44
C SER A 100 7.62 -6.97 1.87
N THR A 101 8.18 -5.94 2.51
CA THR A 101 7.72 -5.52 3.85
C THR A 101 6.28 -4.99 3.87
N ILE A 102 5.85 -4.33 2.79
CA ILE A 102 4.47 -3.87 2.62
C ILE A 102 3.53 -5.07 2.47
N LEU A 103 3.89 -6.04 1.63
CA LEU A 103 3.08 -7.23 1.39
C LEU A 103 2.85 -8.02 2.68
N ALA A 104 3.92 -8.28 3.42
CA ALA A 104 3.85 -8.98 4.70
C ALA A 104 3.01 -8.22 5.74
N ALA A 105 3.20 -6.90 5.85
CA ALA A 105 2.50 -6.09 6.85
C ALA A 105 0.98 -5.97 6.59
N HIS A 106 0.55 -6.09 5.35
CA HIS A 106 -0.85 -5.98 4.93
C HIS A 106 -1.47 -7.31 4.48
N SER A 107 -0.79 -8.43 4.69
CA SER A 107 -1.26 -9.76 4.28
C SER A 107 -1.72 -9.80 2.81
N LEU A 108 -0.87 -9.26 1.91
CA LEU A 108 -1.13 -9.12 0.47
C LEU A 108 -0.43 -10.18 -0.39
N GLU A 109 0.19 -11.19 0.24
CA GLU A 109 0.84 -12.32 -0.45
C GLU A 109 -0.14 -13.26 -1.16
#